data_AF-A0A6M1DLG2-F1
#
_entry.id   AF-A0A6M1DLG2-F1
#
_cell.length_a   1.000
_cell.length_b   1.000
_cell.length_c   1.000
_cell.angle_alpha   90.00
_cell.angle_beta   90.00
_cell.angle_gamma   90.00
#
_symmetry.space_group_name_H-M   'P 1'
#
loop_
_entity.id
_entity.type
_entity.pdbx_description
1 polymer ?
#
loop_
_entity_poly.entity_id
_entity_poly.type
_entity_poly.pdbx_seq_one_letter_code
_entity_poly.pdbx_strand_id
1 'polypeptide(L)'
;DIEWAKQIGKIMKNEEAGDVGQYNLGQKGVYWAASICLFLLLLSGIVIWRPYFAEYFSIPVIRIALLVHSISAIGLIITIIVHAYAAIWVKGSVRAMTEGWVTRGWAKKHHPRWYRQIVAKEREEDKKGQ
;
A
#
# COMPACT_ATOMS: atom_id res chain seq x y z
N ASP A 1 -5.04 -13.06 -4.36
CA ASP A 1 -5.92 -12.02 -3.80
C ASP A 1 -7.10 -12.58 -3.02
N ILE A 2 -8.04 -13.30 -3.65
CA ILE A 2 -9.19 -13.91 -2.94
C ILE A 2 -8.75 -14.95 -1.89
N GLU A 3 -7.75 -15.78 -2.20
CA GLU A 3 -7.20 -16.75 -1.23
C GLU A 3 -6.52 -16.07 -0.03
N TRP A 4 -5.84 -14.94 -0.25
CA TRP A 4 -5.26 -14.14 0.83
C TRP A 4 -6.36 -13.54 1.70
N ALA A 5 -7.43 -13.01 1.10
CA ALA A 5 -8.58 -12.48 1.84
C ALA A 5 -9.25 -13.55 2.71
N LYS A 6 -9.41 -14.77 2.19
CA LYS A 6 -9.97 -15.91 2.93
C LYS A 6 -9.11 -16.36 4.11
N GLN A 7 -7.83 -16.01 4.15
CA GLN A 7 -6.88 -16.42 5.19
C GLN A 7 -6.46 -15.28 6.14
N ILE A 8 -7.19 -14.16 6.16
CA ILE A 8 -6.84 -12.97 6.94
C ILE A 8 -6.63 -13.26 8.44
N GLY A 9 -7.36 -14.23 9.00
CA GLY A 9 -7.19 -14.67 10.40
C GLY A 9 -5.86 -15.38 10.69
N LYS A 10 -5.32 -16.14 9.73
CA LYS A 10 -3.99 -16.76 9.83
C LYS A 10 -2.88 -15.73 9.63
N ILE A 11 -3.09 -14.79 8.71
CA ILE A 11 -2.19 -13.65 8.48
C ILE A 11 -2.04 -12.87 9.76
N MET A 12 -3.14 -12.52 10.45
CA MET A 12 -3.10 -11.77 11.70
C MET A 12 -2.35 -12.50 12.82
N LYS A 13 -2.27 -13.83 12.76
CA LYS A 13 -1.48 -14.68 13.67
C LYS A 13 -0.03 -14.89 13.22
N ASN A 14 0.41 -14.25 12.13
CA ASN A 14 1.74 -14.38 11.53
C ASN A 14 2.07 -15.82 11.05
N GLU A 15 1.04 -16.58 10.68
CA GLU A 15 1.16 -17.90 10.06
C GLU A 15 1.29 -17.78 8.53
N GLU A 16 1.83 -18.82 7.88
CA GLU A 16 1.99 -18.85 6.42
C GLU A 16 0.63 -18.77 5.73
N ALA A 17 0.41 -17.68 5.00
CA ALA A 17 -0.87 -17.33 4.43
C ALA A 17 -0.85 -17.45 2.91
N GLY A 18 -0.92 -18.69 2.45
CA GLY A 18 -1.19 -19.02 1.06
C GLY A 18 -0.18 -18.47 0.06
N ASP A 19 -0.59 -18.48 -1.21
CA ASP A 19 0.32 -18.22 -2.31
C ASP A 19 0.36 -16.71 -2.66
N VAL A 20 1.23 -15.96 -1.98
CA VAL A 20 1.35 -14.49 -2.11
C VAL A 20 2.39 -14.11 -3.16
N GLY A 21 1.99 -13.25 -4.10
CA GLY A 21 2.84 -12.60 -5.10
C GLY A 21 3.76 -11.51 -4.53
N GLN A 22 4.33 -10.66 -5.39
CA GLN A 22 5.23 -9.59 -4.95
C GLN A 22 4.55 -8.56 -4.02
N TYR A 23 3.26 -8.30 -4.22
CA TYR A 23 2.45 -7.49 -3.32
C TYR A 23 1.26 -8.28 -2.81
N ASN A 24 0.96 -8.15 -1.52
CA ASN A 24 -0.21 -8.76 -0.90
C ASN A 24 -1.46 -7.88 -1.06
N LEU A 25 -2.64 -8.44 -0.78
CA LEU A 25 -3.91 -7.70 -0.92
C LEU A 25 -3.97 -6.50 0.03
N GLY A 26 -3.45 -6.61 1.24
CA GLY A 26 -3.39 -5.50 2.20
C GLY A 26 -2.54 -4.33 1.70
N GLN A 27 -1.37 -4.61 1.12
CA GLN A 27 -0.50 -3.62 0.49
C GLN A 27 -1.20 -2.95 -0.71
N LYS A 28 -1.92 -3.71 -1.54
CA LYS A 28 -2.74 -3.14 -2.62
C LYS A 28 -3.87 -2.27 -2.07
N GLY A 29 -4.51 -2.69 -0.99
CA GLY A 29 -5.56 -1.93 -0.31
C GLY A 29 -5.06 -0.59 0.22
N VAL A 30 -3.91 -0.58 0.92
CA VAL A 30 -3.26 0.65 1.39
C VAL A 30 -2.89 1.55 0.21
N TYR A 31 -2.34 0.99 -0.87
CA TYR A 31 -2.01 1.75 -2.09
C TYR A 31 -3.25 2.47 -2.64
N TRP A 32 -4.33 1.74 -2.94
CA TRP A 32 -5.54 2.33 -3.51
C TRP A 32 -6.22 3.31 -2.56
N ALA A 33 -6.29 3.00 -1.26
CA ALA A 33 -6.86 3.89 -0.26
C ALA A 33 -6.08 5.21 -0.18
N ALA A 34 -4.75 5.16 -0.11
CA ALA A 34 -3.91 6.34 -0.07
C ALA A 34 -4.01 7.15 -1.37
N SER A 35 -3.98 6.49 -2.54
CA SER A 35 -4.11 7.17 -3.84
C SER A 35 -5.44 7.91 -3.99
N ILE A 36 -6.55 7.27 -3.62
CA ILE A 36 -7.88 7.91 -3.70
C ILE A 36 -7.96 9.09 -2.72
N CYS A 37 -7.51 8.92 -1.47
CA CYS A 37 -7.54 10.01 -0.49
C CYS A 37 -6.67 11.20 -0.92
N LEU A 38 -5.47 10.95 -1.44
CA LEU A 38 -4.57 12.00 -1.95
C LEU A 38 -5.19 12.73 -3.14
N PHE A 39 -5.82 12.01 -4.06
CA PHE A 39 -6.49 12.61 -5.21
C PHE A 39 -7.67 13.50 -4.77
N LEU A 40 -8.51 13.00 -3.86
CA LEU A 40 -9.61 13.78 -3.30
C LEU A 40 -9.11 15.00 -2.51
N LEU A 41 -8.04 14.86 -1.72
CA LEU A 41 -7.40 15.97 -1.00
C LEU A 41 -6.87 17.03 -1.94
N LEU A 42 -6.24 16.63 -3.05
CA LEU A 42 -5.72 17.57 -4.04
C LEU A 42 -6.87 18.37 -4.68
N LEU A 43 -7.90 17.69 -5.18
CA LEU A 43 -9.03 18.36 -5.84
C LEU A 43 -9.79 19.28 -4.88
N SER A 44 -10.17 18.76 -3.71
CA SER A 44 -10.87 19.55 -2.70
C SER A 44 -9.99 20.67 -2.13
N GLY A 45 -8.69 20.42 -1.98
CA GLY A 45 -7.70 21.39 -1.52
C GLY A 45 -7.60 22.58 -2.47
N ILE A 46 -7.52 22.34 -3.78
CA ILE A 46 -7.56 23.40 -4.80
C ILE A 46 -8.85 24.22 -4.68
N VAL A 47 -10.00 23.57 -4.52
CA VAL A 47 -11.30 24.27 -4.42
C VAL A 47 -11.39 25.18 -3.18
N ILE A 48 -10.79 24.78 -2.05
CA ILE A 48 -10.86 25.56 -0.80
C ILE A 48 -9.68 26.54 -0.61
N TRP A 49 -8.71 26.53 -1.53
CA TRP A 49 -7.47 27.30 -1.38
C TRP A 49 -7.70 28.80 -1.54
N ARG A 50 -7.67 29.52 -0.42
CA ARG A 50 -7.73 30.98 -0.39
C ARG A 50 -6.32 31.62 -0.35
N PRO A 51 -6.14 32.82 -0.94
CA PRO A 51 -7.10 33.53 -1.80
C PRO A 51 -7.11 33.03 -3.26
N TYR A 52 -6.19 32.15 -3.64
CA TYR A 52 -5.86 31.89 -5.05
C TYR A 52 -6.96 31.26 -5.90
N PHE A 53 -7.71 30.28 -5.37
CA PHE A 53 -8.63 29.46 -6.18
C PHE A 53 -10.07 29.46 -5.68
N ALA A 54 -10.27 29.56 -4.37
CA ALA A 54 -11.60 29.43 -3.76
C ALA A 54 -12.61 30.49 -4.25
N GLU A 55 -12.14 31.65 -4.69
CA GLU A 55 -13.01 32.74 -5.19
C GLU A 55 -13.66 32.42 -6.55
N TYR A 56 -13.10 31.46 -7.31
CA TYR A 56 -13.69 31.00 -8.58
C TYR A 56 -14.83 29.99 -8.39
N PHE A 57 -15.07 29.52 -7.16
CA PHE A 57 -16.07 28.50 -6.87
C PHE A 57 -17.24 29.08 -6.05
N SER A 58 -18.44 28.54 -6.27
CA SER A 58 -19.62 28.93 -5.50
C SER A 58 -19.55 28.44 -4.05
N ILE A 59 -20.19 29.16 -3.13
CA ILE A 59 -20.21 28.82 -1.69
C ILE A 59 -20.67 27.36 -1.44
N PRO A 60 -21.72 26.82 -2.11
CA PRO A 60 -22.11 25.42 -1.93
C PRO A 60 -21.00 24.43 -2.30
N VAL A 61 -20.26 24.68 -3.39
CA VAL A 61 -19.15 23.82 -3.84
C VAL A 61 -18.01 23.85 -2.83
N ILE A 62 -17.65 25.02 -2.30
CA ILE A 62 -16.62 25.16 -1.26
C ILE A 62 -17.00 24.36 0.00
N ARG A 63 -18.27 24.36 0.41
CA ARG A 63 -18.74 23.60 1.58
C ARG A 63 -18.62 22.09 1.38
N ILE A 64 -19.00 21.59 0.20
CA ILE A 64 -18.82 20.18 -0.15
C ILE A 64 -17.34 19.82 -0.19
N ALA A 65 -16.50 20.68 -0.79
CA ALA A 65 -15.07 20.47 -0.86
C ALA A 65 -14.44 20.41 0.55
N LEU A 66 -14.83 21.28 1.48
CA LEU A 66 -14.38 21.21 2.88
C LEU A 66 -14.73 19.87 3.53
N LEU A 67 -15.95 19.37 3.33
CA LEU A 67 -16.39 18.08 3.87
C LEU A 67 -15.56 16.93 3.29
N VAL A 68 -15.43 16.89 1.95
CA VAL A 68 -14.64 15.87 1.25
C VAL A 68 -13.18 15.92 1.68
N HIS A 69 -12.60 17.11 1.81
CA HIS A 69 -11.22 17.30 2.24
C HIS A 69 -11.01 16.75 3.65
N SER A 70 -11.92 17.07 4.57
CA SER A 70 -11.83 16.66 5.97
C SER A 70 -11.94 15.14 6.12
N ILE A 71 -12.90 14.51 5.44
CA ILE A 71 -13.08 13.05 5.45
C ILE A 71 -11.87 12.36 4.81
N SER A 72 -11.37 12.88 3.68
CA SER A 72 -10.20 12.33 2.98
C SER A 72 -8.92 12.46 3.81
N ALA A 73 -8.76 13.57 4.55
CA ALA A 73 -7.64 13.77 5.47
C ALA A 73 -7.66 12.74 6.59
N ILE A 74 -8.81 12.54 7.24
CA ILE A 74 -8.98 11.53 8.29
C ILE A 74 -8.71 10.12 7.74
N GLY A 75 -9.28 9.79 6.58
CA GLY A 75 -9.06 8.51 5.91
C GLY A 75 -7.59 8.25 5.58
N LEU A 76 -6.88 9.26 5.08
CA LEU A 76 -5.45 9.17 4.80
C LEU A 76 -4.63 8.98 6.08
N ILE A 77 -4.93 9.73 7.14
CA ILE A 77 -4.24 9.61 8.45
C ILE A 77 -4.38 8.18 8.98
N ILE A 78 -5.59 7.63 8.99
CA ILE A 78 -5.84 6.25 9.42
C ILE A 78 -5.05 5.26 8.54
N THR A 79 -5.07 5.45 7.22
CA THR A 79 -4.35 4.60 6.27
C THR A 79 -2.84 4.61 6.54
N ILE A 80 -2.26 5.78 6.79
CA ILE A 80 -0.83 5.93 7.12
C ILE A 80 -0.49 5.27 8.47
N ILE A 81 -1.34 5.41 9.49
CA ILE A 81 -1.13 4.72 10.78
C ILE A 81 -1.09 3.20 10.58
N VAL A 82 -2.08 2.64 9.85
CA VAL A 82 -2.14 1.20 9.56
C VAL A 82 -0.93 0.75 8.75
N HIS A 83 -0.52 1.55 7.75
CA HIS A 83 0.66 1.27 6.93
C HIS A 83 1.95 1.23 7.76
N ALA A 84 2.18 2.24 8.59
CA ALA A 84 3.35 2.33 9.46
C ALA A 84 3.38 1.17 10.47
N TYR A 85 2.24 0.86 11.08
CA TYR A 85 2.12 -0.29 11.98
C TYR A 85 2.46 -1.61 11.28
N ALA A 86 1.92 -1.85 10.09
CA ALA A 86 2.21 -3.05 9.31
C ALA A 86 3.70 -3.16 8.93
N ALA A 87 4.34 -2.05 8.58
CA ALA A 87 5.77 -2.02 8.25
C ALA A 87 6.66 -2.39 9.45
N ILE A 88 6.29 -1.96 10.66
CA ILE A 88 7.02 -2.28 11.89
C ILE A 88 6.73 -3.71 12.34
N TRP A 89 5.49 -4.18 12.21
CA TRP A 89 5.07 -5.51 12.64
C TRP A 89 5.72 -6.63 11.79
N VAL A 90 5.79 -6.44 10.47
CA VAL A 90 6.48 -7.38 9.58
C VAL A 90 7.98 -7.11 9.58
N LYS A 91 8.69 -7.71 10.54
CA LYS A 91 10.16 -7.56 10.70
C LYS A 91 10.90 -7.76 9.37
N GLY A 92 11.80 -6.83 9.06
CA GLY A 92 12.57 -6.81 7.81
C GLY A 92 11.95 -5.94 6.70
N SER A 93 10.67 -5.55 6.81
CA SER A 93 10.01 -4.72 5.78
C SER A 93 10.54 -3.29 5.75
N VAL A 94 10.83 -2.68 6.91
CA VAL A 94 11.45 -1.34 6.95
C VAL A 94 12.79 -1.34 6.21
N ARG A 95 13.64 -2.33 6.49
CA ARG A 95 14.92 -2.49 5.78
C ARG A 95 14.73 -2.68 4.29
N ALA A 96 13.73 -3.46 3.88
CA ALA A 96 13.40 -3.65 2.48
C ALA A 96 13.10 -2.31 1.77
N MET A 97 12.40 -1.39 2.45
CA MET A 97 12.06 -0.08 1.90
C MET A 97 13.25 0.89 1.90
N THR A 98 14.11 0.85 2.92
CA THR A 98 15.21 1.81 3.07
C THR A 98 16.48 1.38 2.33
N GLU A 99 16.78 0.09 2.31
CA GLU A 99 18.01 -0.47 1.71
C GLU A 99 17.73 -1.17 0.37
N GLY A 100 16.48 -1.45 0.02
CA GLY A 100 16.10 -2.02 -1.28
C GLY A 100 16.31 -3.52 -1.44
N TRP A 101 16.71 -4.25 -0.39
CA TRP A 101 16.94 -5.70 -0.45
C TRP A 101 16.29 -6.47 0.71
N VAL A 102 15.99 -7.75 0.49
CA VAL A 102 15.38 -8.67 1.47
C VAL A 102 16.12 -9.99 1.55
N THR A 103 16.03 -10.66 2.70
CA THR A 103 16.62 -12.00 2.86
C THR A 103 15.76 -13.06 2.16
N ARG A 104 16.39 -14.11 1.62
CA ARG A 104 15.69 -15.25 1.00
C ARG A 104 14.67 -15.90 1.94
N GLY A 105 15.00 -16.00 3.23
CA GLY A 105 14.08 -16.51 4.26
C GLY A 105 12.84 -15.63 4.45
N TRP A 106 12.99 -14.30 4.39
CA TRP A 106 11.86 -13.38 4.46
C TRP A 106 10.98 -13.48 3.23
N ALA A 107 11.58 -13.53 2.04
CA ALA A 107 10.88 -13.67 0.77
C ALA A 107 10.08 -14.98 0.71
N LYS A 108 10.67 -16.10 1.15
CA LYS A 108 10.01 -17.40 1.23
C LYS A 108 8.80 -17.37 2.17
N LYS A 109 8.90 -16.71 3.33
CA LYS A 109 7.84 -16.67 4.35
C LYS A 109 6.68 -15.74 3.99
N HIS A 110 6.97 -14.53 3.48
CA HIS A 110 5.93 -13.50 3.27
C HIS A 110 5.47 -13.38 1.81
N HIS A 111 6.31 -13.78 0.85
CA HIS A 111 6.05 -13.66 -0.59
C HIS A 111 6.47 -14.94 -1.36
N PRO A 112 5.90 -16.12 -0.99
CA PRO A 112 6.35 -17.41 -1.50
C PRO A 112 6.28 -17.55 -3.04
N ARG A 113 5.29 -16.96 -3.72
CA ARG A 113 5.22 -17.00 -5.20
C ARG A 113 6.35 -16.23 -5.83
N TRP A 114 6.57 -15.02 -5.32
CA TRP A 114 7.60 -14.14 -5.83
C TRP A 114 8.98 -14.76 -5.63
N TYR A 115 9.23 -15.38 -4.46
CA TYR A 115 10.44 -16.14 -4.22
C TYR A 115 10.65 -17.26 -5.26
N ARG A 116 9.61 -18.07 -5.54
CA ARG A 116 9.71 -19.14 -6.56
C ARG A 116 9.99 -18.59 -7.96
N GLN A 117 9.42 -17.45 -8.32
CA GLN A 117 9.66 -16.79 -9.61
C GLN A 117 11.12 -16.32 -9.75
N ILE A 118 11.67 -15.69 -8.71
CA ILE A 118 13.07 -15.23 -8.72
C ILE A 118 14.02 -16.42 -8.82
N VAL A 119 13.84 -17.48 -8.02
CA VAL A 119 14.68 -18.67 -8.07
C VAL A 119 14.59 -19.38 -9.42
N ALA A 120 13.39 -19.45 -10.01
CA ALA A 120 13.22 -20.00 -11.36
C ALA A 120 13.98 -19.18 -12.41
N LYS A 121 13.92 -17.85 -12.30
CA LYS A 121 14.62 -16.93 -13.20
C LYS A 121 16.15 -17.03 -13.08
N GLU A 122 16.69 -17.04 -11.86
CA GLU A 122 18.13 -17.27 -11.60
C GLU A 122 18.60 -18.55 -12.28
N ARG A 123 17.83 -19.64 -12.14
CA ARG A 123 18.16 -20.94 -12.75
C ARG A 123 18.12 -20.93 -14.29
N GLU A 124 17.29 -20.09 -14.91
CA GLU A 124 17.25 -19.93 -16.35
C GLU A 124 18.41 -19.08 -16.88
N GLU A 125 18.83 -18.07 -16.13
CA GLU A 125 19.99 -17.23 -16.45
C GLU A 125 21.29 -18.04 -16.36
N ASP A 126 21.46 -18.86 -15.32
CA ASP A 126 22.60 -19.78 -15.18
C ASP A 126 22.74 -20.74 -16.37
N LYS A 127 21.61 -21.24 -16.90
CA LYS A 127 21.59 -22.14 -18.07
C LYS A 127 21.90 -21.45 -19.40
N LYS A 128 21.71 -20.13 -19.50
CA LYS A 128 21.96 -19.35 -20.72
C LYS A 128 23.39 -18.80 -20.77
N GLY A 129 24.02 -18.65 -19.61
CA GLY A 129 25.43 -18.24 -19.48
C GLY A 129 26.43 -19.40 -19.58
N GLN A 130 25.95 -20.64 -19.68
CA GLN A 130 26.70 -21.87 -19.88
C GLN A 130 26.65 -22.29 -21.34
#